data_AF-Q0ZQJ2-F1
#
_entry.id   AF-Q0ZQJ2-F1
#
_cell.length_a   1.000
_cell.length_b   1.000
_cell.length_c   1.000
_cell.angle_alpha   90.00
_cell.angle_beta   90.00
_cell.angle_gamma   90.00
#
_symmetry.space_group_name_H-M   'P 1'
#
loop_
_entity.id
_entity.type
_entity.pdbx_description
1 polymer ?
#
loop_
_entity_poly.entity_id
_entity_poly.type
_entity_poly.pdbx_seq_one_letter_code
_entity_poly.pdbx_strand_id
1 'polypeptide(L)'
;DLRQESHGFFNGTAVSWYGERDWGNVGLTHEEALADEEARIHGAAGQMTAVAHLGGEKNPLDEHEIFVEEAQTEAELVEAAGLRYKRITATDHIWPAPAAVDDFVRFYKSLPENVWLHYHCKAG
;
A
#
# COMPACT_ATOMS: atom_id res chain seq x y z
N ASP A 1 -7.26 2.37 2.96
CA ASP A 1 -6.30 1.35 2.55
C ASP A 1 -6.18 0.20 3.56
N LEU A 2 -6.40 -1.04 3.09
CA LEU A 2 -6.33 -2.28 3.88
C LEU A 2 -5.04 -3.10 3.64
N ARG A 3 -4.12 -2.63 2.81
CA ARG A 3 -2.99 -3.40 2.29
C ARG A 3 -1.85 -3.43 3.30
N GLN A 4 -1.25 -4.60 3.58
CA GLN A 4 -0.05 -4.66 4.43
C GLN A 4 1.23 -4.45 3.62
N GLU A 5 1.26 -4.92 2.39
CA GLU A 5 2.40 -4.81 1.50
C GLU A 5 2.73 -3.35 1.19
N SER A 6 4.03 -3.06 1.08
CA SER A 6 4.53 -1.73 0.74
C SER A 6 4.10 -1.37 -0.68
N HIS A 7 3.48 -0.21 -0.84
CA HIS A 7 2.98 0.27 -2.12
C HIS A 7 2.92 1.79 -2.20
N GLY A 8 2.73 2.29 -3.41
CA GLY A 8 2.62 3.71 -3.68
C GLY A 8 2.54 3.96 -5.18
N PHE A 9 3.01 5.13 -5.61
CA PHE A 9 2.86 5.60 -6.98
C PHE A 9 4.20 6.10 -7.51
N PHE A 10 4.58 5.63 -8.69
CA PHE A 10 5.69 6.16 -9.47
C PHE A 10 5.17 6.80 -10.74
N ASN A 11 5.41 8.10 -10.91
CA ASN A 11 4.90 8.90 -12.03
C ASN A 11 3.37 8.72 -12.22
N GLY A 12 2.62 8.66 -11.11
CA GLY A 12 1.18 8.39 -11.11
C GLY A 12 0.75 6.92 -11.33
N THR A 13 1.68 6.01 -11.59
CA THR A 13 1.40 4.58 -11.77
C THR A 13 1.50 3.84 -10.43
N ALA A 14 0.44 3.13 -10.05
CA ALA A 14 0.42 2.34 -8.82
C ALA A 14 1.38 1.15 -8.87
N VAL A 15 2.24 1.03 -7.86
CA VAL A 15 3.24 -0.04 -7.71
C VAL A 15 3.17 -0.67 -6.32
N SER A 16 3.68 -1.89 -6.17
CA SER A 16 3.80 -2.57 -4.88
C SER A 16 5.03 -3.47 -4.84
N TRP A 17 5.67 -3.57 -3.68
CA TRP A 17 6.78 -4.50 -3.45
C TRP A 17 6.23 -5.89 -3.16
N TYR A 18 6.08 -6.65 -4.25
CA TYR A 18 5.57 -8.00 -4.17
C TYR A 18 6.63 -8.96 -3.61
N GLY A 19 6.32 -9.56 -2.46
CA GLY A 19 6.95 -10.81 -2.00
C GLY A 19 6.16 -12.03 -2.49
N GLU A 20 6.72 -13.24 -2.37
CA GLU A 20 5.94 -14.46 -2.67
C GLU A 20 4.62 -14.45 -1.87
N ARG A 21 3.48 -14.64 -2.54
CA ARG A 21 2.11 -14.54 -1.97
C ARG A 21 1.70 -13.14 -1.50
N ASP A 22 2.34 -12.09 -2.00
CA ASP A 22 2.15 -10.70 -1.55
C ASP A 22 2.54 -10.48 -0.08
N TRP A 23 3.41 -11.33 0.45
CA TRP A 23 3.81 -11.34 1.86
C TRP A 23 5.09 -10.53 2.12
N GLY A 24 5.30 -9.45 1.36
CA GLY A 24 6.51 -8.62 1.45
C GLY A 24 6.78 -8.08 2.87
N ASN A 25 5.72 -7.91 3.67
CA ASN A 25 5.76 -7.34 5.02
C ASN A 25 5.23 -8.31 6.10
N VAL A 26 5.13 -9.61 5.83
CA VAL A 26 4.63 -10.56 6.85
C VAL A 26 5.56 -10.59 8.06
N GLY A 27 4.95 -10.47 9.25
CA GLY A 27 5.67 -10.44 10.53
C GLY A 27 6.06 -9.04 11.00
N LEU A 28 5.94 -8.01 10.15
CA LEU A 28 6.13 -6.62 10.55
C LEU A 28 4.91 -6.10 11.31
N THR A 29 5.17 -5.20 12.27
CA THR A 29 4.15 -4.36 12.89
C THR A 29 3.61 -3.31 11.92
N HIS A 30 2.53 -2.62 12.30
CA HIS A 30 1.94 -1.56 11.49
C HIS A 30 2.95 -0.44 11.22
N GLU A 31 3.66 0.00 12.26
CA GLU A 31 4.65 1.07 12.16
C GLU A 31 5.87 0.66 11.33
N GLU A 32 6.32 -0.59 11.46
CA GLU A 32 7.44 -1.11 10.66
C GLU A 32 7.08 -1.23 9.17
N ALA A 33 5.87 -1.69 8.84
CA ALA A 33 5.40 -1.78 7.47
C ALA A 33 5.28 -0.39 6.81
N LEU A 34 4.78 0.61 7.55
CA LEU A 34 4.72 1.99 7.07
C LEU A 34 6.10 2.62 6.88
N ALA A 35 7.04 2.35 7.80
CA ALA A 35 8.40 2.87 7.67
C ALA A 35 9.16 2.24 6.49
N ASP A 36 8.96 0.95 6.24
CA ASP A 36 9.50 0.27 5.05
C ASP A 36 8.88 0.84 3.76
N GLU A 37 7.57 1.06 3.73
CA GLU A 37 6.87 1.67 2.59
C GLU A 37 7.40 3.07 2.28
N GLU A 38 7.44 3.96 3.27
CA GLU A 38 7.95 5.33 3.12
C GLU A 38 9.37 5.34 2.54
N ALA A 39 10.26 4.53 3.13
CA ALA A 39 11.66 4.44 2.70
C ALA A 39 11.80 3.95 1.26
N ARG A 40 10.98 2.97 0.85
CA ARG A 40 10.99 2.43 -0.52
C ARG A 40 10.43 3.42 -1.54
N ILE A 41 9.33 4.09 -1.21
CA ILE A 41 8.66 5.01 -2.13
C ILE A 41 9.52 6.25 -2.34
N HIS A 42 9.87 6.96 -1.28
CA HIS A 42 10.66 8.19 -1.43
C HIS A 42 12.10 7.91 -1.86
N GLY A 43 12.66 6.76 -1.49
CA GLY A 43 13.99 6.33 -1.92
C GLY A 43 14.11 6.07 -3.43
N ALA A 44 12.99 5.81 -4.12
CA ALA A 44 12.99 5.59 -5.56
C ALA A 44 13.01 6.89 -6.38
N ALA A 45 12.65 8.03 -5.79
CA ALA A 45 12.64 9.31 -6.49
C ALA A 45 14.03 9.66 -7.05
N GLY A 46 14.08 9.99 -8.35
CA GLY A 46 15.30 10.26 -9.08
C GLY A 46 16.16 9.04 -9.40
N GLN A 47 15.63 7.82 -9.25
CA GLN A 47 16.32 6.57 -9.57
C GLN A 47 15.71 5.87 -10.80
N MET A 48 16.53 5.07 -11.48
CA MET A 48 16.03 4.03 -12.39
C MET A 48 15.53 2.85 -11.56
N THR A 49 14.27 2.47 -11.74
CA THR A 49 13.63 1.40 -10.97
C THR A 49 13.00 0.38 -11.91
N ALA A 50 13.28 -0.90 -11.70
CA ALA A 50 12.64 -1.99 -12.41
C ALA A 50 11.19 -2.16 -11.94
N VAL A 51 10.26 -2.24 -12.89
CA VAL A 51 8.84 -2.50 -12.65
C VAL A 51 8.37 -3.61 -13.60
N ALA A 52 7.41 -4.40 -13.14
CA ALA A 52 6.84 -5.48 -13.93
C ALA A 52 5.36 -5.67 -13.59
N HIS A 53 4.58 -6.20 -14.53
CA HIS A 53 3.24 -6.69 -14.26
C HIS A 53 3.33 -8.14 -13.81
N LEU A 54 2.53 -8.57 -12.82
CA LEU A 54 2.48 -9.98 -12.45
C LEU A 54 1.52 -10.74 -13.36
N GLY A 55 2.01 -11.77 -14.02
CA GLY A 55 1.22 -12.71 -14.81
C GLY A 55 0.40 -13.68 -13.96
N GLY A 56 -0.32 -14.59 -14.62
CA GLY A 56 -1.22 -15.56 -13.97
C GLY A 56 -0.52 -16.48 -12.95
N GLU A 57 0.74 -16.84 -13.20
CA GLU A 57 1.56 -17.62 -12.26
C GLU A 57 2.34 -16.76 -11.25
N LYS A 58 2.00 -15.46 -11.15
CA LYS A 58 2.70 -14.47 -10.32
C LYS A 58 4.18 -14.27 -10.69
N ASN A 59 4.56 -14.68 -11.89
CA ASN A 59 5.85 -14.35 -12.48
C ASN A 59 5.81 -12.92 -13.06
N PRO A 60 6.90 -12.14 -12.93
CA PRO A 60 7.00 -10.85 -13.59
C PRO A 60 6.91 -11.03 -15.11
N LEU A 61 5.99 -10.30 -15.71
CA LEU A 61 5.82 -10.13 -17.14
C LEU A 61 6.28 -8.72 -17.49
N ASP A 62 6.94 -8.60 -18.65
CA ASP A 62 7.34 -7.32 -19.24
C ASP A 62 8.13 -6.44 -18.28
N GLU A 63 9.12 -7.02 -17.58
CA GLU A 63 10.02 -6.26 -16.72
C GLU A 63 10.78 -5.21 -17.53
N HIS A 64 10.70 -3.96 -17.08
CA HIS A 64 11.40 -2.84 -17.69
C HIS A 64 11.77 -1.81 -16.62
N GLU A 65 12.79 -1.01 -16.90
CA GLU A 65 13.18 0.09 -16.01
C GLU A 65 12.43 1.37 -16.38
N ILE A 66 11.98 2.09 -15.35
CA ILE A 66 11.44 3.44 -15.47
C ILE A 66 12.31 4.41 -14.67
N PHE A 67 12.46 5.64 -15.18
CA PHE A 67 12.99 6.73 -14.36
C PHE A 67 11.85 7.29 -13.51
N VAL A 68 12.01 7.27 -12.19
CA VAL A 68 10.99 7.75 -11.26
C VAL A 68 11.22 9.24 -11.03
N GLU A 69 10.45 10.08 -11.72
CA GLU A 69 10.48 11.54 -11.55
C GLU A 69 9.73 11.94 -10.28
N GLU A 70 8.56 11.35 -10.08
CA GLU A 70 7.68 11.59 -8.93
C GLU A 70 7.39 10.26 -8.24
N ALA A 71 7.59 10.22 -6.91
CA ALA A 71 7.22 9.10 -6.06
C ALA A 71 6.30 9.59 -4.95
N GLN A 72 5.17 8.92 -4.75
CA GLN A 72 4.16 9.31 -3.77
C GLN A 72 3.64 8.10 -3.01
N THR A 73 3.41 8.24 -1.71
CA THR A 73 2.61 7.28 -0.96
C THR A 73 1.14 7.43 -1.31
N GLU A 74 0.33 6.41 -0.97
CA GLU A 74 -1.11 6.52 -1.16
C GLU A 74 -1.72 7.63 -0.26
N ALA A 75 -1.16 7.84 0.93
CA ALA A 75 -1.56 8.92 1.82
C ALA A 75 -1.40 10.29 1.14
N GLU A 76 -0.21 10.56 0.59
CA GLU A 76 0.10 11.82 -0.10
C GLU A 76 -0.83 12.05 -1.29
N LEU A 77 -1.08 11.01 -2.11
CA LEU A 77 -1.97 11.11 -3.26
C LEU A 77 -3.41 11.41 -2.85
N VAL A 78 -3.93 10.70 -1.84
CA VAL A 78 -5.31 10.83 -1.34
C VAL A 78 -5.52 12.20 -0.70
N GLU A 79 -4.58 12.66 0.11
CA GLU A 79 -4.66 13.97 0.77
C GLU A 79 -4.54 15.12 -0.23
N ALA A 80 -3.69 14.99 -1.26
CA ALA A 80 -3.63 15.94 -2.36
C ALA A 80 -4.95 16.04 -3.15
N ALA A 81 -5.72 14.95 -3.21
CA ALA A 81 -7.06 14.93 -3.79
C ALA A 81 -8.16 15.50 -2.86
N GLY A 82 -7.80 15.98 -1.67
CA GLY A 82 -8.75 16.55 -0.70
C GLY A 82 -9.55 15.51 0.07
N LEU A 83 -9.12 14.25 0.06
CA LEU A 83 -9.72 13.15 0.80
C LEU A 83 -8.97 12.90 2.11
N ARG A 84 -9.58 12.13 3.01
CA ARG A 84 -8.93 11.67 4.25
C ARG A 84 -8.40 10.27 4.05
N TYR A 85 -7.25 9.99 4.62
CA TYR A 85 -6.59 8.69 4.51
C TYR A 85 -6.57 7.94 5.86
N LYS A 86 -6.73 6.62 5.80
CA LYS A 86 -6.52 5.70 6.92
C LYS A 86 -5.95 4.40 6.37
N ARG A 87 -4.79 4.02 6.91
CA ARG A 87 -4.15 2.73 6.69
C ARG A 87 -4.52 1.73 7.78
N ILE A 88 -4.78 0.50 7.37
CA ILE A 88 -4.89 -0.68 8.23
C ILE A 88 -4.10 -1.80 7.54
N THR A 89 -2.98 -2.22 8.11
CA THR A 89 -2.08 -3.20 7.48
C THR A 89 -2.59 -4.62 7.68
N ALA A 90 -3.55 -5.06 6.86
CA ALA A 90 -4.04 -6.43 6.86
C ALA A 90 -3.29 -7.29 5.84
N THR A 91 -2.80 -8.46 6.27
CA THR A 91 -2.06 -9.39 5.41
C THR A 91 -2.98 -10.02 4.37
N ASP A 92 -2.52 -10.12 3.12
CA ASP A 92 -3.29 -10.76 2.05
C ASP A 92 -3.57 -12.25 2.36
N HIS A 93 -4.72 -12.71 1.85
CA HIS A 93 -5.22 -14.09 1.91
C HIS A 93 -5.55 -14.68 3.29
N ILE A 94 -5.43 -13.91 4.38
CA ILE A 94 -5.74 -14.39 5.73
C ILE A 94 -6.71 -13.46 6.47
N TRP A 95 -7.28 -13.95 7.56
CA TRP A 95 -8.10 -13.11 8.44
C TRP A 95 -7.25 -12.01 9.09
N PRO A 96 -7.73 -10.74 9.15
CA PRO A 96 -6.98 -9.66 9.78
C PRO A 96 -6.59 -9.98 11.23
N ALA A 97 -5.36 -9.66 11.61
CA ALA A 97 -4.89 -9.85 12.98
C ALA A 97 -5.76 -9.08 13.98
N PRO A 98 -5.92 -9.56 15.24
CA PRO A 98 -6.72 -8.88 16.26
C PRO A 98 -6.39 -7.38 16.42
N ALA A 99 -5.10 -7.03 16.36
CA ALA A 99 -4.66 -5.63 16.45
C ALA A 99 -5.21 -4.75 15.31
N ALA A 100 -5.27 -5.28 14.08
CA ALA A 100 -5.84 -4.57 12.93
C ALA A 100 -7.37 -4.39 13.07
N VAL A 101 -8.06 -5.41 13.60
CA VAL A 101 -9.50 -5.32 13.90
C VAL A 101 -9.78 -4.28 14.99
N ASP A 102 -8.99 -4.28 16.07
CA ASP A 102 -9.13 -3.33 17.16
C ASP A 102 -8.88 -1.89 16.70
N ASP A 103 -7.86 -1.67 15.86
CA ASP A 103 -7.60 -0.36 15.25
C ASP A 103 -8.74 0.09 14.34
N PHE A 104 -9.28 -0.80 13.51
CA PHE A 104 -10.47 -0.51 12.70
C PHE A 104 -11.67 -0.10 13.56
N VAL A 105 -11.99 -0.87 14.60
CA VAL A 105 -13.15 -0.59 15.47
C VAL A 105 -12.96 0.73 16.20
N ARG A 106 -11.74 1.05 16.66
CA ARG A 106 -11.44 2.34 17.29
C ARG A 106 -11.60 3.49 16.31
N PHE A 107 -11.10 3.35 15.10
CA PHE A 107 -11.27 4.32 14.02
C PHE A 107 -12.75 4.52 13.68
N TYR A 108 -13.50 3.45 13.47
CA TYR A 108 -14.92 3.53 13.12
C TYR A 108 -15.74 4.27 14.19
N LYS A 109 -15.48 4.00 15.47
CA LYS A 109 -16.16 4.67 16.60
C LYS A 109 -15.83 6.16 16.72
N SER A 110 -14.76 6.65 16.12
CA SER A 110 -14.41 8.08 16.16
C SER A 110 -15.00 8.89 15.00
N LEU A 111 -15.65 8.23 14.03
CA LEU A 111 -16.20 8.88 12.85
C LEU A 111 -17.49 9.67 13.16
N PRO A 112 -17.70 10.83 12.52
CA PRO A 112 -18.98 11.51 12.56
C PRO A 112 -20.04 10.76 11.75
N GLU A 113 -21.33 11.07 11.99
CA GLU A 113 -22.47 10.32 11.45
C GLU A 113 -22.61 10.33 9.91
N ASN A 114 -21.94 11.27 9.21
CA ASN A 114 -22.08 11.46 7.75
C ASN A 114 -20.74 11.27 7.02
N VAL A 115 -20.13 10.09 7.16
CA VAL A 115 -18.88 9.73 6.49
C VAL A 115 -19.10 8.59 5.50
N TRP A 116 -18.48 8.71 4.32
CA TRP A 116 -18.33 7.62 3.38
C TRP A 116 -16.97 6.95 3.59
N LEU A 117 -16.97 5.62 3.74
CA LEU A 117 -15.74 4.83 3.80
C LEU A 117 -15.56 4.09 2.48
N HIS A 118 -14.48 4.39 1.77
CA HIS A 118 -14.06 3.64 0.60
C HIS A 118 -12.99 2.63 1.02
N TYR A 119 -13.30 1.35 0.89
CA TYR A 119 -12.38 0.25 1.16
C TYR A 119 -11.82 -0.29 -0.15
N HIS A 120 -10.57 -0.70 -0.11
CA HIS A 120 -9.88 -1.40 -1.19
C HIS A 120 -8.73 -2.20 -0.59
N CYS A 121 -8.37 -3.30 -1.26
CA CYS A 121 -7.07 -3.96 -1.17
C CYS A 121 -6.42 -3.98 -2.56
N LYS A 122 -5.63 -5.02 -2.87
CA LYS A 122 -5.04 -5.20 -4.21
C LYS A 122 -6.08 -5.56 -5.29
N ALA A 123 -7.11 -6.33 -4.96
CA ALA A 123 -8.01 -6.97 -5.93
C ALA A 123 -9.50 -6.61 -5.80
N GLY A 124 -9.86 -5.69 -4.89
CA GLY A 124 -11.24 -5.30 -4.56
C GLY A 124 -11.44 -5.19 -3.07
#